data_AF-A0A518DI71-F1
#
_entry.id   AF-A0A518DI71-F1
#
_cell.length_a   1.000
_cell.length_b   1.000
_cell.length_c   1.000
_cell.angle_alpha   90.00
_cell.angle_beta   90.00
_cell.angle_gamma   90.00
#
_symmetry.space_group_name_H-M   'P 1'
#
loop_
_entity.id
_entity.type
_entity.pdbx_description
1 polymer ?
#
loop_
_entity_poly.entity_id
_entity_poly.type
_entity_poly.pdbx_seq_one_letter_code
_entity_poly.pdbx_strand_id
1 'polypeptide(L)'
;MIASPAAWILLLVVAVLFLAPAALLIALLVNQKTRWIGQTILGAIGLIAVLGALSLVGFQKVAVRDHAVEVQRSQLLRVQDELARDIAEAHSEDSHSDAAGAEIAATGERDLAQMRQRVQQLGTQLAELEHTPVPAATAIGYHVETNWRLVMATLVGAVVLVVLFMFVRAAPGLTLVGLGAVAVIGVALWFSARVAYQPVVQVVRLNGAASRPTEVDPEQIVLTEEDKTVAEADADAPDWVRNPPASGDHDPVYRRVVETEPFLSRDEATRDAERLAAEAAVERLSELVRSPLDAAQVGALGFDPSAWSQRLIKEQYTQEITTSVAPVWRSYALVEVGPDDLQLMKACWIQAQQSERVSTVAQGGLGVLGLVALALGLVKLDQSTGQRFTKRLLIGLPAAIIGLAAVLAVLA
;
A
#
# COMPACT_ATOMS: atom_id res chain seq x y z
N MET A 1 11.21 -24.60 9.35
CA MET A 1 10.53 -23.92 10.47
C MET A 1 10.99 -22.47 10.47
N ILE A 2 10.18 -21.58 9.89
CA ILE A 2 10.48 -20.14 9.82
C ILE A 2 9.94 -19.53 11.12
N ALA A 3 10.80 -18.93 11.93
CA ALA A 3 10.36 -18.24 13.14
C ALA A 3 9.38 -17.13 12.74
N SER A 4 8.22 -17.06 13.41
CA SER A 4 7.21 -16.07 13.11
C SER A 4 7.78 -14.65 13.24
N PRO A 5 7.30 -13.66 12.48
CA PRO A 5 7.77 -12.28 12.57
C PRO A 5 7.69 -11.71 14.00
N ALA A 6 6.74 -12.18 14.82
CA ALA A 6 6.65 -11.86 16.24
C ALA A 6 7.87 -12.34 17.04
N ALA A 7 8.42 -13.52 16.73
CA ALA A 7 9.60 -14.05 17.40
C ALA A 7 10.87 -13.25 17.06
N TRP A 8 11.01 -12.79 15.82
CA TRP A 8 12.12 -11.92 15.41
C TRP A 8 12.09 -10.55 16.11
N ILE A 9 10.91 -9.95 16.23
CA ILE A 9 10.74 -8.68 16.94
C ILE A 9 11.07 -8.84 18.43
N LEU A 10 10.61 -9.93 19.05
CA LEU A 10 10.89 -10.21 20.46
C LEU A 10 12.40 -10.41 20.69
N LEU A 11 13.08 -11.11 19.79
CA LEU A 11 14.54 -11.27 19.82
C LEU A 11 15.27 -9.92 19.70
N LEU A 12 14.79 -9.03 18.83
CA LEU A 12 15.38 -7.69 18.66
C LEU A 12 15.20 -6.83 19.91
N VAL A 13 14.01 -6.86 20.52
CA VAL A 13 13.74 -6.17 21.79
C VAL A 13 14.64 -6.70 22.89
N VAL A 14 14.70 -8.02 23.07
CA VAL A 14 15.55 -8.65 24.09
C VAL A 14 17.03 -8.33 23.85
N ALA A 15 17.48 -8.39 22.58
CA ALA A 15 18.84 -8.02 22.24
C ALA A 15 19.16 -6.57 22.63
N VAL A 16 18.30 -5.60 22.29
CA VAL A 16 18.49 -4.19 22.67
C VAL A 16 18.46 -4.01 24.19
N LEU A 17 17.52 -4.67 24.89
CA LEU A 17 17.33 -4.53 26.33
C LEU A 17 18.49 -5.10 27.14
N PHE A 18 19.21 -6.10 26.62
CA PHE A 18 20.37 -6.71 27.29
C PHE A 18 21.72 -6.18 26.80
N LEU A 19 21.89 -5.92 25.49
CA LEU A 19 23.15 -5.41 24.94
C LEU A 19 23.41 -3.95 25.31
N ALA A 20 22.36 -3.11 25.41
CA ALA A 20 22.52 -1.71 25.79
C ALA A 20 23.09 -1.56 27.23
N PRO A 21 22.54 -2.21 28.28
CA PRO A 21 23.12 -2.13 29.62
C PRO A 21 24.46 -2.88 29.76
N ALA A 22 24.70 -3.95 28.99
CA ALA A 22 26.00 -4.60 28.97
C ALA A 22 27.10 -3.67 28.40
N ALA A 23 26.80 -2.99 27.29
CA ALA A 23 27.69 -1.98 26.70
C ALA A 23 27.89 -0.78 27.65
N LEU A 24 26.83 -0.36 28.35
CA LEU A 24 26.85 0.67 29.40
C LEU A 24 27.82 0.32 30.53
N LEU A 25 27.79 -0.94 30.98
CA LEU A 25 28.63 -1.44 32.08
C LEU A 25 30.10 -1.58 31.67
N ILE A 26 30.37 -2.03 30.44
CA ILE A 26 31.72 -2.08 29.87
C ILE A 26 32.30 -0.67 29.72
N ALA A 27 31.52 0.28 29.22
CA ALA A 27 31.96 1.67 29.06
C ALA A 27 32.16 2.40 30.40
N LEU A 28 31.40 2.06 31.44
CA LEU A 28 31.62 2.56 32.81
C LEU A 28 32.89 1.98 33.46
N LEU A 29 33.30 0.77 33.08
CA LEU A 29 34.53 0.13 33.54
C LEU A 29 35.79 0.69 32.85
N VAL A 30 35.67 1.26 31.65
CA VAL A 30 36.81 1.78 30.88
C VAL A 30 37.10 3.26 31.23
N ASN A 31 38.05 3.43 32.16
CA ASN A 31 38.93 4.58 32.35
C ASN A 31 38.33 5.87 33.00
N GLN A 32 38.81 6.18 34.22
CA GLN A 32 38.43 7.37 35.01
C GLN A 32 38.71 8.71 34.31
N LYS A 33 39.68 8.78 33.39
CA LYS A 33 40.05 10.03 32.69
C LYS A 33 39.11 10.41 31.55
N THR A 34 38.31 9.46 31.05
CA THR A 34 37.30 9.66 29.99
C THR A 34 35.86 9.68 30.51
N ARG A 35 35.68 9.71 31.84
CA ARG A 35 34.38 9.60 32.52
C ARG A 35 33.28 10.49 31.94
N TRP A 36 33.58 11.75 31.62
CA TRP A 36 32.56 12.65 31.06
C TRP A 36 32.15 12.23 29.64
N ILE A 37 33.12 11.93 28.76
CA ILE A 37 32.83 11.57 27.36
C ILE A 37 32.02 10.27 27.33
N GLY A 38 32.39 9.30 28.18
CA GLY A 38 31.63 8.07 28.38
C GLY A 38 30.19 8.36 28.82
N GLN A 39 29.99 9.21 29.82
CA GLN A 39 28.64 9.58 30.29
C GLN A 39 27.77 10.24 29.21
N THR A 40 28.32 11.10 28.36
CA THR A 40 27.56 11.71 27.24
C THR A 40 27.19 10.70 26.16
N ILE A 41 28.10 9.79 25.81
CA ILE A 41 27.82 8.73 24.82
C ILE A 41 26.78 7.75 25.37
N LEU A 42 26.88 7.38 26.65
CA LEU A 42 25.87 6.57 27.33
C LEU A 42 24.50 7.24 27.35
N GLY A 43 24.43 8.53 27.68
CA GLY A 43 23.18 9.28 27.70
C GLY A 43 22.52 9.34 26.33
N ALA A 44 23.33 9.54 25.28
CA ALA A 44 22.88 9.51 23.88
C ALA A 44 22.32 8.14 23.47
N ILE A 45 23.06 7.06 23.74
CA ILE A 45 22.63 5.69 23.42
C ILE A 45 21.36 5.33 24.20
N GLY A 46 21.30 5.69 25.48
CA GLY A 46 20.11 5.47 26.32
C GLY A 46 18.88 6.21 25.78
N LEU A 47 19.03 7.47 25.36
CA LEU A 47 17.94 8.24 24.78
C LEU A 47 17.46 7.63 23.45
N ILE A 48 18.38 7.22 22.57
CA ILE A 48 18.05 6.57 21.29
C ILE A 48 17.35 5.23 21.54
N ALA A 49 17.80 4.43 22.51
CA ALA A 49 17.17 3.17 22.87
C ALA A 49 15.74 3.38 23.42
N VAL A 50 15.52 4.40 24.27
CA VAL A 50 14.20 4.74 24.80
C VAL A 50 13.26 5.24 23.69
N LEU A 51 13.75 6.11 22.80
CA LEU A 51 12.97 6.58 21.65
C LEU A 51 12.63 5.42 20.71
N GLY A 52 13.58 4.53 20.41
CA GLY A 52 13.34 3.32 19.63
C GLY A 52 12.31 2.39 20.26
N ALA A 53 12.38 2.18 21.58
CA ALA A 53 11.39 1.39 22.32
C ALA A 53 9.99 2.02 22.29
N LEU A 54 9.88 3.35 22.49
CA LEU A 54 8.62 4.07 22.42
C LEU A 54 8.00 4.02 21.01
N SER A 55 8.81 4.19 19.98
CA SER A 55 8.37 4.04 18.58
C SER A 55 7.89 2.62 18.30
N LEU A 56 8.58 1.59 18.81
CA LEU A 56 8.18 0.19 18.65
C LEU A 56 6.86 -0.13 19.35
N VAL A 57 6.66 0.38 20.58
CA VAL A 57 5.39 0.22 21.33
C VAL A 57 4.25 0.93 20.60
N GLY A 58 4.49 2.12 20.05
CA GLY A 58 3.53 2.82 19.20
C GLY A 58 3.14 1.99 17.98
N PHE A 59 4.11 1.38 17.31
CA PHE A 59 3.90 0.53 16.14
C PHE A 59 3.10 -0.73 16.47
N GLN A 60 3.39 -1.39 17.61
CA GLN A 60 2.63 -2.56 18.04
C GLN A 60 1.16 -2.24 18.34
N LYS A 61 0.87 -1.10 18.97
CA LYS A 61 -0.53 -0.70 19.23
C LYS A 61 -1.32 -0.46 17.95
N VAL A 62 -0.69 0.12 16.92
CA VAL A 62 -1.34 0.31 15.61
C VAL A 62 -1.57 -1.03 14.92
N ALA A 63 -0.55 -1.90 14.87
CA ALA A 63 -0.66 -3.21 14.23
C ALA A 63 -1.72 -4.12 14.89
N VAL A 64 -1.84 -4.10 16.23
CA VAL A 64 -2.87 -4.87 16.95
C VAL A 64 -4.27 -4.34 16.66
N ARG A 65 -4.43 -3.02 16.49
CA ARG A 65 -5.72 -2.41 16.17
C ARG A 65 -6.17 -2.77 14.75
N ASP A 66 -5.26 -2.69 13.77
CA ASP A 66 -5.54 -3.08 12.39
C ASP A 66 -5.92 -4.56 12.29
N HIS A 67 -5.24 -5.43 13.04
CA HIS A 67 -5.56 -6.86 13.06
C HIS A 67 -6.91 -7.16 13.72
N ALA A 68 -7.25 -6.44 14.81
CA ALA A 68 -8.56 -6.60 15.46
C ALA A 68 -9.72 -6.18 14.53
N VAL A 69 -9.55 -5.10 13.78
CA VAL A 69 -10.55 -4.62 12.80
C VAL A 69 -10.69 -5.62 11.65
N GLU A 70 -9.59 -6.15 11.13
CA GLU A 70 -9.63 -7.14 10.04
C GLU A 70 -10.27 -8.46 10.48
N VAL A 71 -9.97 -8.93 11.70
CA VAL A 71 -10.62 -10.13 12.27
C VAL A 71 -12.13 -9.91 12.40
N GLN A 72 -12.57 -8.77 12.93
CA GLN A 72 -14.00 -8.48 13.03
C GLN A 72 -14.67 -8.33 11.66
N ARG A 73 -14.01 -7.71 10.68
CA ARG A 73 -14.51 -7.62 9.31
C ARG A 73 -14.67 -8.99 8.66
N SER A 74 -13.69 -9.87 8.83
CA SER A 74 -13.74 -11.24 8.31
C SER A 74 -14.86 -12.07 8.98
N GLN A 75 -15.10 -11.87 10.28
CA GLN A 75 -16.22 -12.50 10.98
C GLN A 75 -17.57 -12.00 10.46
N LEU A 76 -17.69 -10.69 10.19
CA LEU A 76 -18.91 -10.10 9.67
C LEU A 76 -19.22 -10.61 8.26
N LEU A 77 -18.22 -10.74 7.40
CA LEU A 77 -18.38 -11.33 6.06
C LEU A 77 -18.81 -12.80 6.13
N ARG A 78 -18.23 -13.61 7.03
CA ARG A 78 -18.65 -15.01 7.21
C ARG A 78 -20.11 -15.13 7.65
N VAL A 79 -20.53 -14.28 8.59
CA VAL A 79 -21.94 -14.25 9.04
C VAL A 79 -22.86 -13.82 7.90
N GLN A 80 -22.43 -12.89 7.05
CA GLN A 80 -23.19 -12.46 5.88
C GLN A 80 -23.31 -13.58 4.83
N ASP A 81 -22.24 -14.32 4.57
CA ASP A 81 -22.23 -15.47 3.66
C ASP A 81 -23.09 -16.64 4.18
N GLU A 82 -23.01 -16.92 5.49
CA GLU A 82 -23.84 -17.94 6.14
C GLU A 82 -25.33 -17.57 6.07
N LEU A 83 -25.66 -16.30 6.31
CA LEU A 83 -27.03 -15.81 6.15
C LEU A 83 -27.52 -15.91 4.70
N ALA A 84 -26.67 -15.58 3.72
CA ALA A 84 -27.01 -15.69 2.31
C ALA A 84 -27.27 -17.15 1.91
N ARG A 85 -26.48 -18.09 2.44
CA ARG A 85 -26.67 -19.54 2.23
C ARG A 85 -27.98 -20.03 2.85
N ASP A 86 -28.26 -19.68 4.11
CA ASP A 86 -29.47 -20.13 4.80
C ASP A 86 -30.75 -19.60 4.14
N ILE A 87 -30.73 -18.35 3.64
CA ILE A 87 -31.86 -17.79 2.87
C ILE A 87 -32.07 -18.55 1.56
N ALA A 88 -30.98 -18.93 0.87
CA ALA A 88 -31.06 -19.70 -0.37
C ALA A 88 -31.58 -21.13 -0.13
N GLU A 89 -31.15 -21.77 0.96
CA GLU A 89 -31.61 -23.11 1.35
C GLU A 89 -33.09 -23.11 1.75
N ALA A 90 -33.51 -22.15 2.58
CA ALA A 90 -34.92 -21.98 2.95
C ALA A 90 -35.83 -21.72 1.73
N HIS A 91 -35.38 -20.93 0.75
CA HIS A 91 -36.13 -20.74 -0.50
C HIS A 91 -36.24 -22.01 -1.35
N SER A 92 -35.26 -22.91 -1.26
CA SER A 92 -35.29 -24.17 -2.01
C SER A 92 -36.25 -25.21 -1.40
N GLU A 93 -36.36 -25.24 -0.07
CA GLU A 93 -37.20 -26.19 0.68
C GLU A 93 -38.70 -25.87 0.60
N ASP A 94 -39.07 -24.58 0.56
CA ASP A 94 -40.47 -24.13 0.46
C ASP A 94 -41.13 -24.54 -0.87
N SER A 95 -40.35 -24.94 -1.89
CA SER A 95 -40.89 -25.42 -3.17
C SER A 95 -41.45 -26.84 -3.14
N HIS A 96 -41.33 -27.58 -2.02
CA HIS A 96 -41.67 -29.01 -1.94
C HIS A 96 -42.68 -29.40 -0.83
N SER A 97 -43.27 -28.44 -0.10
CA SER A 97 -44.07 -28.75 1.11
C SER A 97 -45.42 -28.00 1.16
N ASP A 98 -46.43 -28.49 0.44
CA ASP A 98 -47.81 -27.94 0.49
C ASP A 98 -48.65 -28.41 1.71
N ALA A 99 -48.12 -29.26 2.61
CA ALA A 99 -48.97 -29.92 3.62
C ALA A 99 -48.55 -29.76 5.10
N ALA A 100 -47.41 -29.14 5.43
CA ALA A 100 -46.91 -29.00 6.82
C ALA A 100 -46.65 -27.53 7.26
N GLY A 101 -47.21 -26.54 6.55
CA GLY A 101 -46.76 -25.14 6.59
C GLY A 101 -47.06 -24.31 7.87
N ALA A 102 -47.91 -24.77 8.78
CA ALA A 102 -48.32 -23.93 9.93
C ALA A 102 -47.35 -23.96 11.11
N GLU A 103 -46.70 -25.09 11.39
CA GLU A 103 -45.79 -25.24 12.54
C GLU A 103 -44.36 -24.83 12.19
N ILE A 104 -43.94 -25.05 10.94
CA ILE A 104 -42.62 -24.66 10.40
C ILE A 104 -42.50 -23.13 10.25
N ALA A 105 -43.59 -22.44 9.89
CA ALA A 105 -43.60 -20.98 9.81
C ALA A 105 -43.33 -20.29 11.16
N ALA A 106 -43.80 -20.88 12.26
CA ALA A 106 -43.65 -20.31 13.60
C ALA A 106 -42.23 -20.51 14.18
N THR A 107 -41.53 -21.59 13.83
CA THR A 107 -40.12 -21.80 14.17
C THR A 107 -39.21 -20.96 13.29
N GLY A 108 -39.49 -20.89 11.97
CA GLY A 108 -38.72 -20.06 11.04
C GLY A 108 -38.71 -18.58 11.42
N GLU A 109 -39.85 -18.01 11.82
CA GLU A 109 -39.90 -16.61 12.27
C GLU A 109 -39.05 -16.34 13.53
N ARG A 110 -38.93 -17.31 14.45
CA ARG A 110 -38.13 -17.14 15.67
C ARG A 110 -36.63 -17.15 15.37
N ASP A 111 -36.18 -18.06 14.52
CA ASP A 111 -34.76 -18.16 14.14
C ASP A 111 -34.32 -16.93 13.33
N LEU A 112 -35.19 -16.46 12.43
CA LEU A 112 -34.95 -15.25 11.62
C LEU A 112 -34.93 -13.98 12.49
N ALA A 113 -35.79 -13.88 13.51
CA ALA A 113 -35.75 -12.80 14.49
C ALA A 113 -34.47 -12.83 15.33
N GLN A 114 -34.03 -14.01 15.77
CA GLN A 114 -32.81 -14.15 16.57
C GLN A 114 -31.56 -13.81 15.74
N MET A 115 -31.52 -14.19 14.46
CA MET A 115 -30.45 -13.80 13.53
C MET A 115 -30.43 -12.30 13.27
N ARG A 116 -31.58 -11.66 13.01
CA ARG A 116 -31.65 -10.19 12.86
C ARG A 116 -31.12 -9.46 14.10
N GLN A 117 -31.42 -9.98 15.29
CA GLN A 117 -30.91 -9.41 16.53
C GLN A 117 -29.39 -9.56 16.66
N ARG A 118 -28.80 -10.69 16.23
CA ARG A 118 -27.35 -10.89 16.16
C ARG A 118 -26.67 -9.93 15.18
N VAL A 119 -27.24 -9.75 13.99
CA VAL A 119 -26.73 -8.80 12.98
C VAL A 119 -26.79 -7.37 13.51
N GLN A 120 -27.89 -6.98 14.16
CA GLN A 120 -27.99 -5.66 14.81
C GLN A 120 -26.96 -5.50 15.93
N GLN A 121 -26.75 -6.51 16.78
CA GLN A 121 -25.75 -6.46 17.85
C GLN A 121 -24.33 -6.29 17.31
N LEU A 122 -23.96 -7.05 16.26
CA LEU A 122 -22.67 -6.90 15.59
C LEU A 122 -22.52 -5.53 14.93
N GLY A 123 -23.57 -5.02 14.29
CA GLY A 123 -23.60 -3.67 13.73
C GLY A 123 -23.40 -2.59 14.79
N THR A 124 -24.05 -2.72 15.95
CA THR A 124 -23.86 -1.78 17.07
C THR A 124 -22.46 -1.88 17.69
N GLN A 125 -21.87 -3.07 17.80
CA GLN A 125 -20.49 -3.23 18.28
C GLN A 125 -19.48 -2.60 17.31
N LEU A 126 -19.71 -2.74 16.00
CA LEU A 126 -18.88 -2.10 14.98
C LEU A 126 -18.99 -0.57 15.07
N ALA A 127 -20.21 -0.04 15.19
CA ALA A 127 -20.46 1.39 15.34
C ALA A 127 -19.86 1.96 16.64
N GLU A 128 -19.87 1.21 17.75
CA GLU A 128 -19.25 1.62 19.02
C GLU A 128 -17.70 1.65 18.92
N LEU A 129 -17.12 0.74 18.14
CA LEU A 129 -15.69 0.75 17.80
C LEU A 129 -15.31 1.88 16.83
N GLU A 130 -16.25 2.31 15.99
CA GLU A 130 -16.08 3.41 15.04
C GLU A 130 -16.30 4.79 15.69
N HIS A 131 -17.17 4.86 16.72
CA HIS A 131 -17.53 6.08 17.46
C HIS A 131 -16.82 6.24 18.81
N THR A 132 -16.00 5.27 19.25
CA THR A 132 -15.10 5.51 20.36
C THR A 132 -14.18 6.66 19.95
N PRO A 133 -14.26 7.84 20.61
CA PRO A 133 -13.60 9.05 20.13
C PRO A 133 -12.11 8.79 20.11
N VAL A 134 -11.59 8.52 18.92
CA VAL A 134 -10.17 8.57 18.68
C VAL A 134 -9.82 10.04 18.92
N PRO A 135 -8.96 10.38 19.89
CA PRO A 135 -8.63 11.77 20.17
C PRO A 135 -8.35 12.47 18.83
N ALA A 136 -8.89 13.69 18.65
CA ALA A 136 -8.99 14.38 17.36
C ALA A 136 -7.66 14.51 16.58
N ALA A 137 -6.54 14.13 17.17
CA ALA A 137 -5.25 13.87 16.52
C ALA A 137 -5.24 12.67 15.54
N THR A 138 -6.32 11.89 15.39
CA THR A 138 -6.26 10.59 14.69
C THR A 138 -7.36 10.37 13.63
N ALA A 139 -8.23 11.36 13.40
CA ALA A 139 -9.26 11.32 12.36
C ALA A 139 -8.80 11.96 11.02
N ILE A 140 -7.47 12.04 10.81
CA ILE A 140 -6.89 12.22 9.48
C ILE A 140 -6.71 10.79 8.97
N GLY A 141 -7.36 10.45 7.84
CA GLY A 141 -7.33 9.12 7.26
C GLY A 141 -5.95 8.49 7.33
N TYR A 142 -5.89 7.25 7.81
CA TYR A 142 -4.66 6.51 8.10
C TYR A 142 -3.80 6.33 6.83
N HIS A 143 -3.01 7.33 6.49
CA HIS A 143 -1.74 7.11 5.84
C HIS A 143 -0.77 6.59 6.91
N VAL A 144 -0.74 5.27 7.07
CA VAL A 144 0.31 4.58 7.85
C VAL A 144 1.71 5.03 7.36
N GLU A 145 1.83 5.40 6.08
CA GLU A 145 3.01 6.07 5.53
C GLU A 145 3.34 7.41 6.19
N THR A 146 2.36 8.28 6.46
CA THR A 146 2.61 9.61 7.03
C THR A 146 3.09 9.51 8.48
N ASN A 147 2.55 8.57 9.25
CA ASN A 147 3.01 8.31 10.61
C ASN A 147 4.43 7.73 10.65
N TRP A 148 4.78 6.82 9.73
CA TRP A 148 6.15 6.28 9.67
C TRP A 148 7.17 7.33 9.26
N ARG A 149 6.86 8.15 8.24
CA ARG A 149 7.71 9.27 7.83
C ARG A 149 7.94 10.26 8.97
N LEU A 150 6.91 10.53 9.79
CA LEU A 150 7.03 11.37 10.97
C LEU A 150 7.99 10.78 12.01
N VAL A 151 7.82 9.50 12.33
CA VAL A 151 8.64 8.78 13.30
C VAL A 151 10.10 8.73 12.86
N MET A 152 10.36 8.43 11.59
CA MET A 152 11.72 8.45 11.03
C MET A 152 12.32 9.86 11.05
N ALA A 153 11.55 10.89 10.68
CA ALA A 153 12.01 12.28 10.75
C ALA A 153 12.34 12.70 12.20
N THR A 154 11.55 12.27 13.19
CA THR A 154 11.83 12.55 14.61
C THR A 154 13.07 11.81 15.09
N LEU A 155 13.24 10.54 14.72
CA LEU A 155 14.43 9.75 15.06
C LEU A 155 15.71 10.35 14.45
N VAL A 156 15.68 10.68 13.15
CA VAL A 156 16.80 11.33 12.46
C VAL A 156 17.10 12.68 13.09
N GLY A 157 16.08 13.50 13.36
CA GLY A 157 16.23 14.77 14.05
C GLY A 157 16.88 14.62 15.43
N ALA A 158 16.46 13.64 16.22
CA ALA A 158 17.04 13.36 17.53
C ALA A 158 18.51 12.93 17.44
N VAL A 159 18.85 12.05 16.49
CA VAL A 159 20.25 11.62 16.26
C VAL A 159 21.13 12.80 15.85
N VAL A 160 20.66 13.65 14.93
CA VAL A 160 21.38 14.86 14.52
C VAL A 160 21.61 15.79 15.71
N LEU A 161 20.57 16.03 16.52
CA LEU A 161 20.65 16.94 17.67
C LEU A 161 21.65 16.43 18.71
N VAL A 162 21.70 15.12 18.93
CA VAL A 162 22.69 14.46 19.80
C VAL A 162 24.12 14.63 19.26
N VAL A 163 24.35 14.30 17.97
CA VAL A 163 25.68 14.44 17.34
C VAL A 163 26.16 15.88 17.41
N LEU A 164 25.26 16.83 17.16
CA LEU A 164 25.58 18.24 17.17
C LEU A 164 25.84 18.77 18.59
N PHE A 165 25.07 18.31 19.58
CA PHE A 165 25.34 18.60 21.00
C PHE A 165 26.74 18.12 21.42
N MET A 166 27.16 16.92 20.98
CA MET A 166 28.52 16.43 21.24
C MET A 166 29.58 17.33 20.60
N PHE A 167 29.33 17.85 19.40
CA PHE A 167 30.21 18.77 18.68
C PHE A 167 30.35 20.13 19.37
N VAL A 168 29.23 20.78 19.73
CA VAL A 168 29.22 22.08 20.42
C VAL A 168 29.98 22.01 21.75
N ARG A 169 29.85 20.88 22.45
CA ARG A 169 30.54 20.68 23.73
C ARG A 169 32.03 20.36 23.58
N ALA A 170 32.44 19.73 22.48
CA ALA A 170 33.85 19.43 22.19
C ALA A 170 34.65 20.68 21.73
N ALA A 171 33.97 21.70 21.19
CA ALA A 171 34.60 22.91 20.69
C ALA A 171 33.86 24.18 21.18
N PRO A 172 34.14 24.66 22.41
CA PRO A 172 33.41 25.78 23.01
C PRO A 172 33.52 27.12 22.24
N GLY A 173 34.45 27.24 21.29
CA GLY A 173 34.57 28.41 20.41
C GLY A 173 33.66 28.38 19.16
N LEU A 174 32.91 27.30 18.92
CA LEU A 174 32.11 27.07 17.70
C LEU A 174 30.59 27.15 17.95
N THR A 175 30.19 27.74 19.07
CA THR A 175 28.80 27.78 19.57
C THR A 175 27.82 28.48 18.62
N LEU A 176 28.25 29.56 17.95
CA LEU A 176 27.38 30.34 17.06
C LEU A 176 27.15 29.66 15.69
N VAL A 177 28.20 29.04 15.12
CA VAL A 177 28.09 28.32 13.84
C VAL A 177 27.38 26.97 14.02
N GLY A 178 27.60 26.29 15.17
CA GLY A 178 26.90 25.06 15.53
C GLY A 178 25.40 25.29 15.70
N LEU A 179 24.99 26.35 16.39
CA LEU A 179 23.56 26.72 16.53
C LEU A 179 22.90 27.04 15.19
N GLY A 180 23.60 27.72 14.28
CA GLY A 180 23.12 27.97 12.92
C GLY A 180 22.87 26.69 12.13
N ALA A 181 23.78 25.72 12.22
CA ALA A 181 23.60 24.42 11.57
C ALA A 181 22.42 23.61 12.15
N VAL A 182 22.18 23.65 13.47
CA VAL A 182 20.98 23.04 14.08
C VAL A 182 19.72 23.68 13.56
N ALA A 183 19.67 25.01 13.51
CA ALA A 183 18.50 25.72 13.04
C ALA A 183 18.21 25.37 11.57
N VAL A 184 19.23 25.31 10.72
CA VAL A 184 19.06 24.95 9.30
C VAL A 184 18.63 23.49 9.14
N ILE A 185 19.23 22.54 9.86
CA ILE A 185 18.84 21.13 9.77
C ILE A 185 17.45 20.91 10.38
N GLY A 186 17.12 21.58 11.48
CA GLY A 186 15.79 21.56 12.09
C GLY A 186 14.73 22.14 11.14
N VAL A 187 15.03 23.25 10.46
CA VAL A 187 14.15 23.84 9.44
C VAL A 187 14.05 22.95 8.21
N ALA A 188 15.13 22.32 7.74
CA ALA A 188 15.11 21.41 6.60
C ALA A 188 14.33 20.12 6.89
N LEU A 189 14.48 19.56 8.10
CA LEU A 189 13.71 18.40 8.57
C LEU A 189 12.23 18.77 8.80
N TRP A 190 11.97 19.95 9.37
CA TRP A 190 10.60 20.45 9.53
C TRP A 190 9.95 20.74 8.17
N PHE A 191 10.68 21.31 7.21
CA PHE A 191 10.19 21.58 5.86
C PHE A 191 10.01 20.28 5.07
N SER A 192 10.92 19.30 5.19
CA SER A 192 10.75 17.97 4.59
C SER A 192 9.55 17.24 5.20
N ALA A 193 9.37 17.31 6.52
CA ALA A 193 8.16 16.82 7.17
C ALA A 193 6.93 17.56 6.63
N ARG A 194 6.97 18.88 6.47
CA ARG A 194 5.85 19.69 5.99
C ARG A 194 5.48 19.47 4.52
N VAL A 195 6.49 19.26 3.66
CA VAL A 195 6.31 18.88 2.24
C VAL A 195 5.76 17.46 2.15
N ALA A 196 6.25 16.53 2.98
CA ALA A 196 5.67 15.19 3.12
C ALA A 196 4.27 15.20 3.74
N TYR A 197 3.91 16.27 4.45
CA TYR A 197 2.58 16.53 5.02
C TYR A 197 1.65 17.32 4.11
N GLN A 198 2.05 17.71 2.89
CA GLN A 198 1.03 18.16 1.96
C GLN A 198 0.19 16.93 1.63
N PRO A 199 -1.09 16.85 2.07
CA PRO A 199 -1.95 15.87 1.46
C PRO A 199 -1.89 16.20 -0.02
N VAL A 200 -1.44 15.26 -0.83
CA VAL A 200 -1.78 15.29 -2.25
C VAL A 200 -3.28 15.09 -2.26
N VAL A 201 -4.01 16.17 -1.96
CA VAL A 201 -5.34 16.40 -2.49
C VAL A 201 -5.05 16.65 -3.96
N GLN A 202 -4.73 15.56 -4.68
CA GLN A 202 -5.24 15.44 -6.01
C GLN A 202 -6.75 15.53 -5.79
N VAL A 203 -7.23 16.77 -5.86
CA VAL A 203 -8.56 17.02 -6.38
C VAL A 203 -8.47 16.30 -7.70
N VAL A 204 -8.92 15.04 -7.70
CA VAL A 204 -9.47 14.42 -8.87
C VAL A 204 -10.60 15.37 -9.20
N ARG A 205 -10.25 16.43 -9.95
CA ARG A 205 -11.13 16.90 -10.99
C ARG A 205 -11.38 15.60 -11.70
N LEU A 206 -12.58 15.08 -11.49
CA LEU A 206 -13.31 14.40 -12.53
C LEU A 206 -13.31 15.38 -13.70
N ASN A 207 -12.16 15.53 -14.37
CA ASN A 207 -12.11 15.81 -15.78
C ASN A 207 -12.72 14.53 -16.35
N GLY A 208 -14.05 14.44 -16.30
CA GLY A 208 -14.74 14.13 -17.52
C GLY A 208 -14.16 15.06 -18.55
N ALA A 209 -13.11 14.59 -19.23
CA ALA A 209 -13.21 14.60 -20.66
C ALA A 209 -14.55 13.87 -20.93
N ALA A 210 -15.70 14.51 -21.20
CA ALA A 210 -15.87 15.66 -22.06
C ALA A 210 -14.69 15.75 -23.00
N SER A 211 -14.44 14.63 -23.69
CA SER A 211 -14.02 14.64 -25.07
C SER A 211 -14.70 15.87 -25.66
N ARG A 212 -13.92 16.95 -25.80
CA ARG A 212 -14.28 17.95 -26.79
C ARG A 212 -14.51 17.10 -28.02
N PRO A 213 -15.72 17.10 -28.61
CA PRO A 213 -15.83 16.55 -29.94
C PRO A 213 -14.72 17.24 -30.72
N THR A 214 -13.79 16.45 -31.23
CA THR A 214 -12.95 16.90 -32.33
C THR A 214 -13.96 17.49 -33.29
N GLU A 215 -13.89 18.80 -33.50
CA GLU A 215 -14.64 19.49 -34.54
C GLU A 215 -14.04 18.95 -35.83
N VAL A 216 -14.51 17.77 -36.19
CA VAL A 216 -14.28 17.14 -37.47
C VAL A 216 -14.98 18.06 -38.44
N ASP A 217 -14.17 18.71 -39.26
CA ASP A 217 -14.61 19.49 -40.39
C ASP A 217 -15.65 18.67 -41.18
N PRO A 218 -16.95 19.06 -41.16
CA PRO A 218 -18.02 18.24 -41.72
C PRO A 218 -17.96 18.13 -43.24
N GLU A 219 -16.99 18.78 -43.90
CA GLU A 219 -16.79 18.70 -45.34
C GLU A 219 -15.76 17.65 -45.81
N GLN A 220 -15.08 16.91 -44.92
CA GLN A 220 -14.01 15.98 -45.34
C GLN A 220 -14.15 14.51 -44.96
N ILE A 221 -15.32 14.06 -44.53
CA ILE A 221 -15.66 12.64 -44.55
C ILE A 221 -16.89 12.48 -45.43
N VAL A 222 -16.66 12.23 -46.72
CA VAL A 222 -17.64 11.57 -47.58
C VAL A 222 -17.80 10.16 -47.03
N LEU A 223 -18.65 10.02 -46.00
CA LEU A 223 -19.25 8.76 -45.61
C LEU A 223 -20.10 8.34 -46.81
N THR A 224 -19.48 7.60 -47.71
CA THR A 224 -20.20 6.81 -48.70
C THR A 224 -21.15 5.92 -47.90
N GLU A 225 -22.42 5.83 -48.31
CA GLU A 225 -23.52 5.10 -47.66
C GLU A 225 -23.31 3.56 -47.57
N GLU A 226 -22.10 3.12 -47.26
CA GLU A 226 -21.68 1.72 -47.11
C GLU A 226 -21.75 1.26 -45.64
N ASP A 227 -22.36 2.04 -44.75
CA ASP A 227 -22.47 1.75 -43.31
C ASP A 227 -23.76 0.99 -42.93
N LYS A 228 -24.57 0.60 -43.92
CA LYS A 228 -25.79 -0.22 -43.69
C LYS A 228 -25.54 -1.73 -43.67
N THR A 229 -24.36 -2.20 -44.08
CA THR A 229 -24.01 -3.63 -44.13
C THR A 229 -23.38 -4.16 -42.84
N VAL A 230 -23.02 -3.31 -41.87
CA VAL A 230 -22.48 -3.77 -40.58
C VAL A 230 -23.59 -4.39 -39.70
N ALA A 231 -24.82 -3.91 -39.80
CA ALA A 231 -25.94 -4.41 -39.00
C ALA A 231 -26.39 -5.84 -39.33
N GLU A 232 -26.04 -6.37 -40.52
CA GLU A 232 -26.48 -7.71 -40.97
C GLU A 232 -25.42 -8.80 -40.71
N ALA A 233 -24.14 -8.42 -40.57
CA ALA A 233 -23.05 -9.32 -40.18
C ALA A 233 -23.04 -9.72 -38.69
N ASP A 234 -24.02 -9.22 -37.93
CA ASP A 234 -24.12 -9.39 -36.47
C ASP A 234 -25.13 -10.48 -36.04
N ALA A 235 -25.72 -11.20 -36.99
CA ALA A 235 -26.68 -12.26 -36.70
C ALA A 235 -26.06 -13.43 -35.92
N ASP A 236 -24.78 -13.74 -36.19
CA ASP A 236 -24.03 -14.83 -35.55
C ASP A 236 -23.27 -14.39 -34.29
N ALA A 237 -23.30 -13.09 -33.94
CA ALA A 237 -22.63 -12.60 -32.74
C ALA A 237 -23.29 -13.18 -31.47
N PRO A 238 -22.51 -13.63 -30.47
CA PRO A 238 -23.06 -14.07 -29.19
C PRO A 238 -23.90 -12.97 -28.52
N ASP A 239 -24.90 -13.37 -27.75
CA ASP A 239 -25.82 -12.43 -27.11
C ASP A 239 -25.12 -11.44 -26.16
N TRP A 240 -24.03 -11.85 -25.51
CA TRP A 240 -23.24 -10.98 -24.64
C TRP A 240 -22.42 -9.93 -25.41
N VAL A 241 -22.18 -10.10 -26.71
CA VAL A 241 -21.57 -9.06 -27.56
C VAL A 241 -22.62 -8.00 -27.90
N ARG A 242 -23.81 -8.46 -28.31
CA ARG A 242 -24.92 -7.57 -28.72
C ARG A 242 -25.57 -6.85 -27.53
N ASN A 243 -25.69 -7.55 -26.41
CA ASN A 243 -26.27 -7.06 -25.16
C ASN A 243 -25.23 -7.27 -24.05
N PRO A 244 -24.21 -6.39 -23.95
CA PRO A 244 -23.18 -6.52 -22.93
C PRO A 244 -23.82 -6.57 -21.55
N PRO A 245 -23.48 -7.57 -20.71
CA PRO A 245 -24.05 -7.69 -19.39
C PRO A 245 -23.74 -6.42 -18.60
N ALA A 246 -24.79 -5.74 -18.14
CA ALA A 246 -24.59 -4.62 -17.22
C ALA A 246 -23.94 -5.15 -15.95
N SER A 247 -22.84 -4.52 -15.52
CA SER A 247 -22.35 -4.67 -14.16
C SER A 247 -23.40 -4.09 -13.21
N GLY A 248 -24.35 -4.92 -12.77
CA GLY A 248 -25.37 -4.50 -11.83
C GLY A 248 -24.74 -4.19 -10.47
N ASP A 249 -25.24 -3.16 -9.78
CA ASP A 249 -24.81 -2.79 -8.42
C ASP A 249 -24.95 -3.93 -7.39
N HIS A 250 -25.64 -5.02 -7.74
CA HIS A 250 -25.93 -6.16 -6.87
C HIS A 250 -25.30 -7.49 -7.32
N ASP A 251 -24.63 -7.56 -8.47
CA ASP A 251 -23.95 -8.78 -8.89
C ASP A 251 -22.56 -8.85 -8.21
N PRO A 252 -22.24 -9.91 -7.45
CA PRO A 252 -20.89 -10.10 -6.91
C PRO A 252 -19.82 -10.28 -7.99
N VAL A 253 -20.23 -10.59 -9.24
CA VAL A 253 -19.33 -10.76 -10.38
C VAL A 253 -19.28 -9.47 -11.19
N TYR A 254 -18.08 -8.89 -11.30
CA TYR A 254 -17.84 -7.78 -12.21
C TYR A 254 -17.74 -8.31 -13.63
N ARG A 255 -18.62 -7.86 -14.53
CA ARG A 255 -18.62 -8.25 -15.94
C ARG A 255 -18.38 -7.04 -16.83
N ARG A 256 -17.43 -7.17 -17.75
CA ARG A 256 -17.16 -6.14 -18.76
C ARG A 256 -16.79 -6.76 -20.08
N VAL A 257 -17.43 -6.28 -21.14
CA VAL A 257 -17.03 -6.60 -22.51
C VAL A 257 -15.96 -5.62 -22.94
N VAL A 258 -14.82 -6.15 -23.37
CA VAL A 258 -13.77 -5.36 -24.03
C VAL A 258 -13.81 -5.63 -25.53
N GLU A 259 -13.75 -4.55 -26.30
CA GLU A 259 -13.75 -4.57 -27.77
C GLU A 259 -12.42 -4.01 -28.26
N THR A 260 -11.84 -4.70 -29.24
CA THR A 260 -10.57 -4.29 -29.87
C THR A 260 -10.80 -3.42 -31.09
N GLU A 261 -9.76 -2.70 -31.51
CA GLU A 261 -9.76 -2.06 -32.82
C GLU A 261 -9.73 -3.13 -33.95
N PRO A 262 -10.10 -2.78 -35.20
CA PRO A 262 -9.94 -3.70 -36.33
C PRO A 262 -8.47 -3.92 -36.69
N PHE A 263 -8.01 -5.17 -36.71
CA PHE A 263 -6.65 -5.56 -37.07
C PHE A 263 -6.61 -6.35 -38.39
N LEU A 264 -5.48 -6.32 -39.10
CA LEU A 264 -5.31 -7.13 -40.32
C LEU A 264 -5.12 -8.63 -40.00
N SER A 265 -4.66 -8.95 -38.79
CA SER A 265 -4.41 -10.32 -38.34
C SER A 265 -5.30 -10.70 -37.16
N ARG A 266 -5.84 -11.92 -37.21
CA ARG A 266 -6.59 -12.51 -36.09
C ARG A 266 -5.77 -12.55 -34.81
N ASP A 267 -4.48 -12.91 -34.90
CA ASP A 267 -3.58 -13.02 -33.76
C ASP A 267 -3.25 -11.66 -33.12
N GLU A 268 -3.32 -10.57 -33.90
CA GLU A 268 -3.17 -9.21 -33.37
C GLU A 268 -4.42 -8.79 -32.60
N ALA A 269 -5.61 -9.04 -33.16
CA ALA A 269 -6.87 -8.77 -32.47
C ALA A 269 -7.00 -9.58 -31.17
N THR A 270 -6.61 -10.86 -31.17
CA THR A 270 -6.62 -11.69 -29.95
C THR A 270 -5.68 -11.15 -28.88
N ARG A 271 -4.43 -10.80 -29.24
CA ARG A 271 -3.46 -10.23 -28.28
C ARG A 271 -3.90 -8.88 -27.73
N ASP A 272 -4.53 -8.05 -28.57
CA ASP A 272 -5.06 -6.76 -28.11
C ASP A 272 -6.24 -6.94 -27.15
N ALA A 273 -7.11 -7.93 -27.39
CA ALA A 273 -8.21 -8.27 -26.47
C ALA A 273 -7.68 -8.74 -25.11
N GLU A 274 -6.61 -9.55 -25.09
CA GLU A 274 -5.94 -9.95 -23.86
C GLU A 274 -5.35 -8.77 -23.09
N ARG A 275 -4.72 -7.81 -23.80
CA ARG A 275 -4.21 -6.56 -23.22
C ARG A 275 -5.34 -5.73 -22.59
N LEU A 276 -6.42 -5.50 -23.34
CA LEU A 276 -7.58 -4.75 -22.85
C LEU A 276 -8.28 -5.45 -21.68
N ALA A 277 -8.32 -6.78 -21.67
CA ALA A 277 -8.84 -7.54 -20.55
C ALA A 277 -8.00 -7.37 -19.28
N ALA A 278 -6.67 -7.36 -19.41
CA ALA A 278 -5.79 -7.06 -18.30
C ALA A 278 -5.98 -5.62 -17.79
N GLU A 279 -6.15 -4.64 -18.70
CA GLU A 279 -6.43 -3.24 -18.33
C GLU A 279 -7.76 -3.10 -17.59
N ALA A 280 -8.82 -3.79 -18.01
CA ALA A 280 -10.10 -3.81 -17.32
C ALA A 280 -9.97 -4.41 -15.89
N ALA A 281 -9.13 -5.43 -15.71
CA ALA A 281 -8.83 -5.98 -14.40
C ALA A 281 -8.10 -4.98 -13.49
N VAL A 282 -7.10 -4.26 -14.05
CA VAL A 282 -6.38 -3.20 -13.33
C VAL A 282 -7.32 -2.07 -12.91
N GLU A 283 -8.20 -1.65 -13.81
CA GLU A 283 -9.20 -0.63 -13.52
C GLU A 283 -10.08 -1.08 -12.35
N ARG A 284 -10.57 -2.33 -12.38
CA ARG A 284 -11.38 -2.88 -11.29
C ARG A 284 -10.63 -2.94 -9.96
N LEU A 285 -9.35 -3.31 -9.96
CA LEU A 285 -8.51 -3.28 -8.75
C LEU A 285 -8.30 -1.85 -8.24
N SER A 286 -8.11 -0.89 -9.15
CA SER A 286 -7.92 0.52 -8.80
C SER A 286 -9.16 1.12 -8.09
N GLU A 287 -10.36 0.78 -8.58
CA GLU A 287 -11.63 1.14 -7.93
C GLU A 287 -11.73 0.54 -6.52
N LEU A 288 -11.36 -0.74 -6.40
CA LEU A 288 -11.46 -1.51 -5.16
C LEU A 288 -10.50 -1.01 -4.08
N VAL A 289 -9.27 -0.64 -4.48
CA VAL A 289 -8.24 -0.11 -3.59
C VAL A 289 -8.40 1.41 -3.39
N ARG A 290 -9.21 2.07 -4.21
CA ARG A 290 -9.38 3.54 -4.24
C ARG A 290 -8.06 4.27 -4.47
N SER A 291 -7.20 3.69 -5.32
CA SER A 291 -5.90 4.23 -5.67
C SER A 291 -5.67 4.06 -7.17
N PRO A 292 -5.23 5.10 -7.89
CA PRO A 292 -4.92 4.96 -9.31
C PRO A 292 -3.70 4.05 -9.45
N LEU A 293 -3.92 2.88 -10.04
CA LEU A 293 -2.86 1.91 -10.33
C LEU A 293 -2.48 2.02 -11.80
N ASP A 294 -1.18 2.08 -12.07
CA ASP A 294 -0.66 1.92 -13.43
C ASP A 294 -0.27 0.46 -13.71
N ALA A 295 -0.07 0.13 -14.98
CA ALA A 295 0.31 -1.22 -15.40
C ALA A 295 1.67 -1.66 -14.83
N ALA A 296 2.59 -0.73 -14.56
CA ALA A 296 3.92 -1.04 -14.03
C ALA A 296 3.85 -1.42 -12.54
N GLN A 297 3.05 -0.70 -11.77
CA GLN A 297 2.72 -1.00 -10.39
C GLN A 297 2.08 -2.38 -10.30
N VAL A 298 1.10 -2.67 -11.16
CA VAL A 298 0.43 -3.97 -11.23
C VAL A 298 1.42 -5.10 -11.52
N GLY A 299 2.33 -4.91 -12.48
CA GLY A 299 3.42 -5.86 -12.75
C GLY A 299 4.30 -6.11 -11.52
N ALA A 300 4.59 -5.08 -10.73
CA ALA A 300 5.37 -5.20 -9.49
C ALA A 300 4.63 -5.96 -8.37
N LEU A 301 3.29 -6.00 -8.39
CA LEU A 301 2.51 -6.83 -7.45
C LEU A 301 2.58 -8.33 -7.78
N GLY A 302 3.27 -8.72 -8.87
CA GLY A 302 3.32 -10.10 -9.34
C GLY A 302 2.10 -10.51 -10.17
N PHE A 303 1.27 -9.56 -10.62
CA PHE A 303 0.30 -9.83 -11.67
C PHE A 303 1.06 -9.93 -12.99
N ASP A 304 1.22 -11.15 -13.50
CA ASP A 304 1.52 -11.32 -14.92
C ASP A 304 0.24 -11.00 -15.70
N PRO A 305 0.19 -9.89 -16.46
CA PRO A 305 -1.01 -9.49 -17.18
C PRO A 305 -1.54 -10.59 -18.12
N SER A 306 -0.64 -11.43 -18.66
CA SER A 306 -0.99 -12.51 -19.57
C SER A 306 -1.65 -13.70 -18.86
N ALA A 307 -1.13 -14.09 -17.69
CA ALA A 307 -1.73 -15.15 -16.88
C ALA A 307 -3.11 -14.74 -16.35
N TRP A 308 -3.27 -13.46 -16.01
CA TRP A 308 -4.54 -12.92 -15.52
C TRP A 308 -5.55 -12.71 -16.63
N SER A 309 -5.16 -12.19 -17.80
CA SER A 309 -6.08 -12.08 -18.94
C SER A 309 -6.66 -13.46 -19.30
N GLN A 310 -5.83 -14.49 -19.39
CA GLN A 310 -6.28 -15.87 -19.65
C GLN A 310 -7.24 -16.41 -18.59
N ARG A 311 -7.07 -16.01 -17.33
CA ARG A 311 -7.94 -16.43 -16.22
C ARG A 311 -9.27 -15.68 -16.19
N LEU A 312 -9.26 -14.39 -16.52
CA LEU A 312 -10.41 -13.49 -16.39
C LEU A 312 -11.28 -13.45 -17.65
N ILE A 313 -10.73 -13.81 -18.82
CA ILE A 313 -11.51 -13.94 -20.05
C ILE A 313 -12.36 -15.20 -19.95
N LYS A 314 -13.67 -15.01 -19.80
CA LYS A 314 -14.63 -16.10 -19.72
C LYS A 314 -15.00 -16.63 -21.10
N GLU A 315 -15.27 -15.71 -22.02
CA GLU A 315 -15.63 -15.99 -23.40
C GLU A 315 -14.91 -15.01 -24.33
N GLN A 316 -14.56 -15.49 -25.52
CA GLN A 316 -13.92 -14.69 -26.55
C GLN A 316 -14.60 -14.95 -27.88
N TYR A 317 -14.89 -13.88 -28.61
CA TYR A 317 -15.48 -13.92 -29.95
C TYR A 317 -14.61 -13.09 -30.88
N THR A 318 -14.33 -13.60 -32.08
CA THR A 318 -13.61 -12.84 -33.10
C THR A 318 -14.45 -12.77 -34.36
N GLN A 319 -14.74 -11.56 -34.79
CA GLN A 319 -15.51 -11.26 -35.99
C GLN A 319 -14.56 -10.91 -37.13
N GLU A 320 -14.80 -11.50 -38.30
CA GLU A 320 -14.19 -11.07 -39.55
C GLU A 320 -15.10 -10.03 -40.18
N ILE A 321 -14.60 -8.80 -40.30
CA ILE A 321 -15.29 -7.69 -40.94
C ILE A 321 -14.75 -7.60 -42.37
N THR A 322 -15.60 -7.88 -43.34
CA THR A 322 -15.23 -7.76 -44.75
C THR A 322 -15.22 -6.28 -45.13
N THR A 323 -14.04 -5.72 -45.42
CA THR A 323 -13.89 -4.36 -45.98
C THR A 323 -13.61 -4.42 -47.48
N SER A 324 -13.71 -3.28 -48.16
CA SER A 324 -13.43 -3.18 -49.60
C SER A 324 -11.97 -3.46 -49.98
N VAL A 325 -11.02 -3.38 -49.04
CA VAL A 325 -9.57 -3.55 -49.28
C VAL A 325 -9.09 -4.93 -48.85
N ALA A 326 -9.47 -5.38 -47.64
CA ALA A 326 -9.08 -6.66 -47.06
C ALA A 326 -10.01 -7.04 -45.90
N PRO A 327 -10.18 -8.33 -45.57
CA PRO A 327 -10.82 -8.71 -44.32
C PRO A 327 -10.01 -8.18 -43.13
N VAL A 328 -10.70 -7.59 -42.16
CA VAL A 328 -10.11 -7.17 -40.88
C VAL A 328 -10.76 -7.96 -39.75
N TRP A 329 -10.02 -8.20 -38.69
CA TRP A 329 -10.42 -8.98 -37.53
C TRP A 329 -10.68 -8.06 -36.35
N ARG A 330 -11.82 -8.23 -35.70
CA ARG A 330 -12.14 -7.57 -34.43
C ARG A 330 -12.42 -8.64 -33.39
N SER A 331 -11.74 -8.58 -32.25
CA SER A 331 -11.98 -9.47 -31.13
C SER A 331 -12.77 -8.76 -30.02
N TYR A 332 -13.70 -9.51 -29.45
CA TYR A 332 -14.47 -9.18 -28.26
C TYR A 332 -14.09 -10.18 -27.17
N ALA A 333 -13.88 -9.71 -25.95
CA ALA A 333 -13.67 -10.59 -24.80
C ALA A 333 -14.58 -10.20 -23.65
N LEU A 334 -15.28 -11.19 -23.09
CA LEU A 334 -16.06 -11.04 -21.87
C LEU A 334 -15.14 -11.28 -20.67
N VAL A 335 -14.83 -10.22 -19.96
CA VAL A 335 -14.03 -10.24 -18.73
C VAL A 335 -14.98 -10.43 -17.55
N GLU A 336 -14.79 -11.50 -16.80
CA GLU A 336 -15.49 -11.74 -15.54
C GLU A 336 -14.48 -11.76 -14.38
N VAL A 337 -14.69 -10.89 -13.40
CA VAL A 337 -13.89 -10.89 -12.16
C VAL A 337 -14.80 -11.35 -11.03
N GLY A 338 -14.60 -12.61 -10.61
CA GLY A 338 -15.36 -13.21 -9.52
C GLY A 338 -14.88 -12.75 -8.13
N PRO A 339 -15.62 -13.10 -7.07
CA PRO A 339 -15.22 -12.78 -5.70
C PRO A 339 -13.88 -13.40 -5.30
N ASP A 340 -13.59 -14.61 -5.78
CA ASP A 340 -12.32 -15.31 -5.53
C ASP A 340 -11.14 -14.60 -6.20
N ASP A 341 -11.34 -14.12 -7.42
CA ASP A 341 -10.34 -13.34 -8.15
C ASP A 341 -10.09 -12.01 -7.45
N LEU A 342 -11.14 -11.31 -7.01
CA LEU A 342 -11.01 -10.09 -6.22
C LEU A 342 -10.26 -10.31 -4.91
N GLN A 343 -10.49 -11.42 -4.21
CA GLN A 343 -9.76 -11.76 -2.99
C GLN A 343 -8.28 -12.01 -3.29
N LEU A 344 -7.98 -12.76 -4.35
CA LEU A 344 -6.61 -12.99 -4.79
C LEU A 344 -5.94 -11.68 -5.17
N MET A 345 -6.62 -10.80 -5.91
CA MET A 345 -6.10 -9.51 -6.32
C MET A 345 -5.79 -8.62 -5.10
N LYS A 346 -6.69 -8.58 -4.11
CA LYS A 346 -6.47 -7.88 -2.84
C LYS A 346 -5.28 -8.45 -2.06
N ALA A 347 -5.15 -9.78 -2.02
CA ALA A 347 -4.04 -10.43 -1.31
C ALA A 347 -2.69 -10.06 -1.92
N CYS A 348 -2.58 -10.08 -3.25
CA CYS A 348 -1.39 -9.63 -3.98
C CYS A 348 -1.09 -8.15 -3.71
N TRP A 349 -2.10 -7.28 -3.74
CA TRP A 349 -1.95 -5.86 -3.40
C TRP A 349 -1.40 -5.66 -1.97
N ILE A 350 -2.00 -6.32 -0.98
CA ILE A 350 -1.57 -6.23 0.42
C ILE A 350 -0.14 -6.73 0.58
N GLN A 351 0.20 -7.85 -0.05
CA GLN A 351 1.56 -8.41 -0.02
C GLN A 351 2.58 -7.44 -0.61
N ALA A 352 2.27 -6.81 -1.74
CA ALA A 352 3.18 -5.86 -2.36
C ALA A 352 3.36 -4.61 -1.49
N GLN A 353 2.28 -4.06 -0.93
CA GLN A 353 2.31 -2.96 0.05
C GLN A 353 3.19 -3.30 1.27
N GLN A 354 3.12 -4.54 1.75
CA GLN A 354 4.00 -5.00 2.84
C GLN A 354 5.47 -5.05 2.40
N SER A 355 5.75 -5.54 1.18
CA SER A 355 7.11 -5.63 0.66
C SER A 355 7.78 -4.26 0.50
N GLU A 356 7.03 -3.25 0.03
CA GLU A 356 7.51 -1.89 -0.16
C GLU A 356 7.84 -1.23 1.19
N ARG A 357 6.96 -1.42 2.18
CA ARG A 357 7.19 -0.96 3.56
C ARG A 357 8.43 -1.61 4.17
N VAL A 358 8.60 -2.92 4.00
CA VAL A 358 9.77 -3.64 4.51
C VAL A 358 11.05 -3.15 3.82
N SER A 359 11.04 -2.94 2.50
CA SER A 359 12.17 -2.40 1.76
C SER A 359 12.57 -1.00 2.27
N THR A 360 11.58 -0.11 2.43
CA THR A 360 11.79 1.25 2.93
C THR A 360 12.39 1.26 4.34
N VAL A 361 11.85 0.40 5.23
CA VAL A 361 12.36 0.25 6.59
C VAL A 361 13.79 -0.31 6.58
N ALA A 362 14.06 -1.31 5.74
CA ALA A 362 15.37 -1.94 5.62
C ALA A 362 16.42 -0.95 5.09
N GLN A 363 16.08 -0.15 4.08
CA GLN A 363 16.93 0.90 3.54
C GLN A 363 17.22 1.98 4.60
N GLY A 364 16.19 2.43 5.33
CA GLY A 364 16.37 3.37 6.44
C GLY A 364 17.26 2.82 7.54
N GLY A 365 17.06 1.56 7.94
CA GLY A 365 17.88 0.87 8.94
C GLY A 365 19.34 0.70 8.51
N LEU A 366 19.57 0.30 7.26
CA LEU A 366 20.92 0.19 6.67
C LEU A 366 21.61 1.56 6.59
N GLY A 367 20.87 2.63 6.26
CA GLY A 367 21.39 4.00 6.27
C GLY A 367 21.89 4.42 7.65
N VAL A 368 21.10 4.17 8.69
CA VAL A 368 21.50 4.48 10.09
C VAL A 368 22.70 3.62 10.53
N LEU A 369 22.69 2.32 10.25
CA LEU A 369 23.82 1.45 10.56
C LEU A 369 25.09 1.87 9.82
N GLY A 370 24.97 2.27 8.56
CA GLY A 370 26.06 2.83 7.76
C GLY A 370 26.67 4.08 8.38
N LEU A 371 25.84 5.01 8.86
CA LEU A 371 26.29 6.21 9.59
C LEU A 371 27.06 5.85 10.87
N VAL A 372 26.52 4.93 11.68
CA VAL A 372 27.15 4.49 12.92
C VAL A 372 28.49 3.82 12.63
N ALA A 373 28.55 2.92 11.65
CA ALA A 373 29.77 2.24 11.24
C ALA A 373 30.83 3.25 10.74
N LEU A 374 30.42 4.25 9.97
CA LEU A 374 31.31 5.31 9.47
C LEU A 374 31.85 6.18 10.61
N ALA A 375 30.99 6.57 11.57
CA ALA A 375 31.42 7.31 12.75
C ALA A 375 32.43 6.53 13.61
N LEU A 376 32.17 5.23 13.86
CA LEU A 376 33.09 4.36 14.59
C LEU A 376 34.41 4.13 13.84
N GLY A 377 34.34 3.96 12.51
CA GLY A 377 35.49 3.84 11.64
C GLY A 377 36.40 5.07 11.72
N LEU A 378 35.81 6.27 11.69
CA LEU A 378 36.53 7.54 11.82
C LEU A 378 37.19 7.69 13.20
N VAL A 379 36.50 7.33 14.29
CA VAL A 379 37.08 7.35 15.64
C VAL A 379 38.29 6.41 15.73
N LYS A 380 38.17 5.20 15.18
CA LYS A 380 39.27 4.23 15.17
C LYS A 380 40.45 4.72 14.31
N LEU A 381 40.17 5.37 13.18
CA LEU A 381 41.18 5.95 12.31
C LEU A 381 41.94 7.10 13.00
N ASP A 382 41.24 7.96 13.74
CA ASP A 382 41.84 9.05 14.53
C ASP A 382 42.72 8.50 15.67
N GLN A 383 42.27 7.45 16.36
CA GLN A 383 43.09 6.75 17.37
C GLN A 383 44.34 6.13 16.75
N SER A 384 44.23 5.49 15.59
CA SER A 384 45.38 4.86 14.92
C SER A 384 46.41 5.87 14.41
N THR A 385 45.97 7.09 14.08
CA THR A 385 46.84 8.16 13.57
C THR A 385 47.37 9.08 14.67
N GLY A 386 47.14 8.73 15.95
CA GLY A 386 47.61 9.50 17.10
C GLY A 386 47.03 10.92 17.13
N GLN A 387 45.76 11.08 16.73
CA GLN A 387 45.03 12.36 16.76
C GLN A 387 45.61 13.47 15.88
N ARG A 388 46.54 13.17 14.96
CA ARG A 388 47.10 14.18 14.05
C ARG A 388 46.07 14.77 13.09
N PHE A 389 44.96 14.07 12.85
CA PHE A 389 43.96 14.44 11.84
C PHE A 389 42.62 14.90 12.40
N THR A 390 42.45 15.04 13.72
CA THR A 390 41.16 15.36 14.33
C THR A 390 40.49 16.60 13.74
N LYS A 391 41.27 17.64 13.38
CA LYS A 391 40.76 18.86 12.71
C LYS A 391 40.25 18.62 11.28
N ARG A 392 40.88 17.71 10.52
CA ARG A 392 40.44 17.36 9.15
C ARG A 392 39.27 16.38 9.17
N LEU A 393 39.25 15.47 10.15
CA LEU A 393 38.15 14.53 10.40
C LEU A 393 36.83 15.26 10.71
N LEU A 394 36.94 16.37 11.45
CA LEU A 394 35.84 17.28 11.80
C LEU A 394 35.12 17.87 10.58
N ILE A 395 35.83 18.06 9.46
CA ILE A 395 35.25 18.55 8.19
C ILE A 395 34.79 17.38 7.30
N GLY A 396 35.52 16.25 7.35
CA GLY A 396 35.19 15.05 6.59
C GLY A 396 33.89 14.36 7.03
N LEU A 397 33.57 14.38 8.33
CA LEU A 397 32.36 13.73 8.86
C LEU A 397 31.07 14.38 8.32
N PRO A 398 30.86 15.72 8.40
CA PRO A 398 29.71 16.37 7.76
C PRO A 398 29.61 16.07 6.27
N ALA A 399 30.74 16.11 5.54
CA ALA A 399 30.76 15.82 4.11
C ALA A 399 30.34 14.36 3.81
N ALA A 400 30.77 13.40 4.63
CA ALA A 400 30.35 12.00 4.51
C ALA A 400 28.87 11.80 4.84
N ILE A 401 28.34 12.49 5.85
CA ILE A 401 26.90 12.46 6.19
C ILE A 401 26.07 13.03 5.03
N ILE A 402 26.48 14.16 4.47
CA ILE A 402 25.81 14.77 3.30
C ILE A 402 25.89 13.84 2.08
N GLY A 403 27.06 13.25 1.82
CA GLY A 403 27.24 12.30 0.73
C GLY A 403 26.35 11.06 0.88
N LEU A 404 26.25 10.50 2.09
CA LEU A 404 25.36 9.37 2.35
C LEU A 404 23.89 9.76 2.22
N ALA A 405 23.49 10.92 2.74
CA ALA A 405 22.13 11.43 2.59
C ALA A 405 21.76 11.65 1.12
N ALA A 406 22.69 12.15 0.30
CA ALA A 406 22.50 12.30 -1.14
C ALA A 406 22.36 10.94 -1.84
N VAL A 407 23.17 9.95 -1.49
CA VAL A 407 23.04 8.58 -2.04
C VAL A 407 21.69 7.95 -1.66
N LEU A 408 21.27 8.09 -0.40
CA LEU A 408 19.97 7.60 0.05
C LEU A 408 18.82 8.31 -0.65
N ALA A 409 18.94 9.62 -0.93
CA ALA A 409 17.93 10.39 -1.66
C ALA A 409 17.84 10.04 -3.15
N VAL A 410 18.88 9.43 -3.74
CA VAL A 410 18.85 8.94 -5.13
C VAL A 410 18.30 7.51 -5.22
N LEU A 411 18.40 6.74 -4.13
CA LEU A 411 17.91 5.35 -4.05
C LEU A 411 16.46 5.24 -3.58
N ALA A 412 15.94 6.27 -2.92
CA ALA A 412 14.54 6.42 -2.52
C ALA A 412 13.76 7.12 -3.64
#